data_AF-A0A1N6ZWV6-F1
#
_entry.id   AF-A0A1N6ZWV6-F1
#
_cell.length_a   1.000
_cell.length_b   1.000
_cell.length_c   1.000
_cell.angle_alpha   90.00
_cell.angle_beta   90.00
_cell.angle_gamma   90.00
#
_symmetry.space_group_name_H-M   'P 1'
#
loop_
_entity.id
_entity.type
_entity.pdbx_description
1 polymer ?
#
loop_
_entity_poly.entity_id
_entity_poly.type
_entity_poly.pdbx_seq_one_letter_code
_entity_poly.pdbx_strand_id
1 'polypeptide(L)' 'MSKAKLAINNSYPSVTDLRNKAKKKIPKFAFEYLDGGCNEDVNLIKNTSE' A
#
# COMPACT_ATOMS: atom_id res chain seq x y z
N MET A 1 -13.69 -28.80 -12.07
CA MET A 1 -13.03 -27.53 -11.71
C MET A 1 -13.90 -26.80 -10.68
N SER A 2 -13.60 -26.93 -9.39
CA SER A 2 -14.32 -26.21 -8.35
C SER A 2 -13.89 -24.73 -8.36
N LYS A 3 -14.83 -23.83 -8.66
CA LYS A 3 -14.65 -22.38 -8.47
C LYS A 3 -14.60 -22.12 -6.98
N ALA A 4 -13.43 -21.85 -6.42
CA ALA A 4 -13.31 -21.37 -5.05
C ALA A 4 -14.09 -20.05 -4.93
N LYS A 5 -15.09 -20.00 -4.05
CA LYS A 5 -15.83 -18.78 -3.73
C LYS A 5 -14.87 -17.84 -3.01
N LEU A 6 -14.46 -16.75 -3.66
CA LEU A 6 -13.56 -15.76 -3.05
C LEU A 6 -14.33 -15.07 -1.92
N ALA A 7 -13.96 -15.33 -0.67
CA ALA A 7 -14.47 -14.59 0.48
C ALA A 7 -13.77 -13.22 0.51
N ILE A 8 -14.54 -12.13 0.47
CA ILE A 8 -14.00 -10.78 0.56
C ILE A 8 -13.54 -10.53 2.00
N ASN A 9 -12.30 -10.07 2.16
CA ASN A 9 -11.77 -9.64 3.45
C ASN A 9 -12.12 -8.16 3.69
N ASN A 10 -13.00 -7.90 4.64
CA ASN A 10 -13.47 -6.54 4.98
C ASN A 10 -12.52 -5.76 5.92
N SER A 11 -11.41 -6.35 6.37
CA SER A 11 -10.50 -5.70 7.33
C SER A 11 -9.62 -4.60 6.72
N TYR A 12 -9.56 -4.48 5.38
CA TYR A 12 -8.74 -3.50 4.67
C TYR A 12 -9.57 -2.86 3.55
N PRO A 13 -10.58 -2.04 3.88
CA PRO A 13 -11.53 -1.51 2.90
C PRO A 13 -10.92 -0.48 1.94
N SER A 14 -9.75 0.09 2.24
CA SER A 14 -9.03 1.03 1.36
C SER A 14 -7.58 0.62 1.08
N VAL A 15 -7.00 1.22 0.04
CA VAL A 15 -5.56 1.09 -0.28
C VAL A 15 -4.70 1.59 0.87
N THR A 16 -5.14 2.64 1.58
CA THR A 16 -4.45 3.17 2.76
C THR A 16 -4.37 2.13 3.88
N ASP A 17 -5.42 1.32 4.08
CA ASP A 17 -5.40 0.25 5.09
C ASP A 17 -4.39 -0.85 4.75
N LEU A 18 -4.28 -1.19 3.46
CA LEU A 18 -3.29 -2.14 2.97
C LEU A 18 -1.86 -1.60 3.12
N ARG A 19 -1.62 -0.34 2.76
CA ARG A 19 -0.33 0.36 2.96
C ARG A 19 0.07 0.40 4.43
N ASN A 20 -0.86 0.74 5.32
CA ASN A 20 -0.64 0.76 6.77
C ASN A 20 -0.30 -0.63 7.33
N LYS A 21 -0.96 -1.68 6.82
CA LYS A 21 -0.61 -3.06 7.19
C LYS A 21 0.78 -3.44 6.69
N ALA A 22 1.14 -3.05 5.47
CA ALA A 22 2.45 -3.33 4.88
C ALA A 22 3.58 -2.65 5.67
N LYS A 23 3.39 -1.38 6.08
CA LYS A 23 4.33 -0.62 6.91
C LYS A 23 4.68 -1.32 8.23
N LYS A 24 3.73 -2.05 8.82
CA LYS A 24 3.94 -2.81 10.07
C LYS A 24 4.70 -4.12 9.87
N LYS A 25 4.71 -4.67 8.66
CA LYS A 25 5.28 -6.00 8.34
C LYS A 25 6.62 -5.95 7.62
N ILE A 26 6.84 -4.92 6.80
CA ILE A 26 8.04 -4.79 5.97
C ILE A 26 9.12 -4.06 6.78
N PRO A 27 10.39 -4.51 6.74
CA PRO A 27 11.50 -3.77 7.33
C PRO A 27 11.57 -2.33 6.80
N LYS A 28 11.93 -1.38 7.67
CA LYS A 28 11.91 0.06 7.35
C LYS A 28 12.60 0.40 6.03
N PHE A 29 13.81 -0.09 5.80
CA PHE A 29 14.57 0.20 4.58
C PHE A 29 13.85 -0.25 3.30
N ALA A 30 13.22 -1.44 3.34
CA ALA A 30 12.51 -2.00 2.19
C ALA A 30 11.18 -1.30 1.99
N PHE A 31 10.52 -0.87 3.08
CA PHE A 31 9.30 -0.10 2.99
C PHE A 31 9.56 1.29 2.38
N GLU A 32 10.61 1.98 2.82
CA GLU A 32 10.99 3.29 2.26
C GLU A 32 11.37 3.20 0.77
N TYR A 33 12.01 2.11 0.33
CA TYR A 33 12.27 1.88 -1.09
C TYR A 33 10.99 1.71 -1.93
N LEU A 34 9.95 1.09 -1.36
CA LEU A 34 8.70 0.80 -2.07
C LEU A 34 7.70 1.97 -2.02
N ASP A 35 7.69 2.71 -0.92
CA ASP A 35 6.66 3.67 -0.56
C ASP A 35 7.10 5.14 -0.67
N GLY A 36 8.41 5.38 -0.73
CA GLY A 36 9.00 6.70 -0.89
C GLY A 36 8.97 7.20 -2.34
N GLY A 37 9.07 8.52 -2.51
CA GLY A 37 9.31 9.15 -3.80
C GLY A 37 10.79 9.52 -3.98
N CYS A 38 11.08 10.21 -5.09
CA CYS A 38 12.42 10.70 -5.39
C CYS A 38 12.58 12.15 -4.91
N ASN A 39 13.78 12.49 -4.41
CA ASN A 39 14.13 13.82 -3.90
C ASN A 39 13.17 14.29 -2.79
N GLU A 40 12.36 15.30 -3.04
CA GLU A 40 11.44 15.94 -2.09
C GLU A 40 9.99 15.44 -2.26
N ASP A 41 9.81 14.23 -2.81
CA ASP A 41 8.51 13.60 -3.07
C ASP A 41 7.56 14.40 -3.99
N VAL A 42 8.08 15.40 -4.72
CA VAL A 42 7.27 16.32 -5.56
C VAL A 42 6.33 15.58 -6.51
N ASN A 43 6.85 14.55 -7.18
CA ASN A 43 6.06 13.77 -8.13
C ASN A 43 5.08 12.82 -7.44
N LEU A 44 5.42 12.32 -6.25
CA LEU A 44 4.49 11.52 -5.46
C LEU A 44 3.31 12.39 -5.05
N ILE A 45 3.59 13.56 -4.45
CA ILE A 45 2.58 14.53 -4.02
C ILE A 45 1.70 14.92 -5.20
N LYS A 46 2.28 15.38 -6.33
CA LYS A 46 1.54 15.79 -7.52
C LYS A 46 0.54 14.73 -8.01
N ASN A 47 0.88 13.45 -7.90
CA ASN A 47 0.05 12.34 -8.38
C ASN A 47 -0.97 11.84 -7.34
N THR A 48 -0.87 12.28 -6.09
CA THR A 48 -1.72 11.80 -4.98
C THR A 48 -2.41 12.91 -4.20
N SER A 49 -2.19 14.17 -4.53
CA SER A 49 -2.69 15.35 -3.81
C SER A 49 -4.13 15.75 -4.17
N GLU A 50 -4.91 14.83 -4.74
CA GLU A 50 -6.35 15.03 -4.98
C GLU A 50 -7.18 14.90 -3.70
#